data_AF-H2XVX6-F1
#
_entry.id   AF-H2XVX6-F1
#
_cell.length_a   1.000
_cell.length_b   1.000
_cell.length_c   1.000
_cell.angle_alpha   90.00
_cell.angle_beta   90.00
_cell.angle_gamma   90.00
#
_symmetry.space_group_name_H-M   'P 1'
#
loop_
_entity.id
_entity.type
_entity.pdbx_description
1 polymer ?
#
loop_
_entity_poly.entity_id
_entity_poly.type
_entity_poly.pdbx_seq_one_letter_code
_entity_poly.pdbx_strand_id
1 'polypeptide(L)'
;HEHSALYPPAAVRGMKVLDRSAFEQEVTLPALLVPVQSLRNCRKMMKSKLVNLSINKKVVDPPAHLVGEELTAGHKLFLLKPGTTMETYSSDEKQMLGKLGVKDKIYDYRITLGYENYKHWDVLRAILPDSEMAARGFSQVGHILHVNLRDHQLPYKHIIGQQSQVLLDKIQTARTVVNKHQNIDNKFRNFEMEVIAGENNFVTRIIEHGRKFEFDFSKVFWNSRLSTEHQRITNFVSESDVVFDVFAGVGPFAIPIAKKEHFEICK
;
A
#
# COMPACT_ATOMS: atom_id res chain seq x y z
N HIS A 1 7.67 5.63 -24.79
CA HIS A 1 8.63 5.48 -23.69
C HIS A 1 8.54 6.58 -22.61
N GLU A 2 7.52 7.45 -22.60
CA GLU A 2 7.35 8.53 -21.60
C GLU A 2 6.82 8.06 -20.23
N HIS A 3 6.27 6.85 -20.13
CA HIS A 3 5.88 6.27 -18.85
C HIS A 3 7.09 5.96 -17.94
N SER A 4 8.31 5.91 -18.49
CA SER A 4 9.53 5.53 -17.78
C SER A 4 9.93 6.50 -16.67
N ALA A 5 9.62 7.79 -16.79
CA ALA A 5 10.18 8.81 -15.90
C ALA A 5 9.60 8.77 -14.47
N LEU A 6 8.45 8.12 -14.27
CA LEU A 6 7.84 7.97 -12.95
C LEU A 6 8.17 6.64 -12.25
N TYR A 7 8.93 5.76 -12.91
CA TYR A 7 9.43 4.51 -12.31
C TYR A 7 10.85 4.70 -11.78
N PRO A 8 11.28 3.89 -10.81
CA PRO A 8 12.66 3.93 -10.34
C PRO A 8 13.69 3.81 -11.48
N PRO A 9 14.89 4.39 -11.33
CA PRO A 9 15.93 4.37 -12.35
C PRO A 9 16.33 2.94 -12.73
N ALA A 10 16.61 2.66 -14.00
CA ALA A 10 17.04 1.32 -14.44
C ALA A 10 18.34 0.85 -13.77
N ALA A 11 19.17 1.79 -13.28
CA ALA A 11 20.41 1.52 -12.57
C ALA A 11 20.22 0.74 -11.25
N VAL A 12 19.03 0.76 -10.65
CA VAL A 12 18.75 0.01 -9.41
C VAL A 12 18.49 -1.48 -9.66
N ARG A 13 18.44 -1.92 -10.92
CA ARG A 13 18.10 -3.30 -11.28
C ARG A 13 19.18 -4.29 -10.90
N GLY A 14 18.78 -5.38 -10.23
CA GLY A 14 19.69 -6.42 -9.76
C GLY A 14 20.54 -6.02 -8.55
N MET A 15 20.15 -4.95 -7.86
CA MET A 15 20.82 -4.47 -6.66
C MET A 15 20.86 -5.57 -5.58
N LYS A 16 22.04 -5.77 -4.98
CA LYS A 16 22.28 -6.82 -3.96
C LYS A 16 22.15 -6.31 -2.53
N VAL A 17 22.31 -5.00 -2.34
CA VAL A 17 22.17 -4.32 -1.05
C VAL A 17 21.38 -3.06 -1.33
N LEU A 18 20.27 -2.86 -0.61
CA LEU A 18 19.35 -1.76 -0.84
C LEU A 18 20.03 -0.40 -0.55
N ASP A 19 20.43 0.29 -1.60
CA ASP A 19 20.88 1.68 -1.56
C ASP A 19 19.73 2.61 -1.96
N ARG A 20 19.24 3.38 -0.99
CA ARG A 20 18.10 4.30 -1.18
C ARG A 20 18.49 5.53 -2.01
N SER A 21 19.77 5.92 -2.01
CA SER A 21 20.26 7.08 -2.76
C SER A 21 20.25 6.82 -4.28
N ALA A 22 20.48 5.57 -4.69
CA ALA A 22 20.43 5.15 -6.09
C ALA A 22 19.03 5.30 -6.76
N PHE A 23 17.98 5.59 -5.98
CA PHE A 23 16.64 5.89 -6.49
C PHE A 23 16.45 7.35 -6.88
N GLU A 24 17.41 8.22 -6.57
CA GLU A 24 17.32 9.63 -6.90
C GLU A 24 17.36 9.85 -8.41
N GLN A 25 16.34 10.54 -8.92
CA GLN A 25 16.31 11.03 -10.28
C GLN A 25 15.52 12.33 -10.35
N GLU A 26 15.91 13.17 -11.29
CA GLU A 26 15.18 14.39 -11.60
C GLU A 26 14.24 14.17 -12.78
N VAL A 27 13.01 14.63 -12.61
CA VAL A 27 11.94 14.46 -13.57
C VAL A 27 11.24 15.78 -13.77
N THR A 28 10.97 16.13 -15.03
CA THR A 28 10.12 17.26 -15.37
C THR A 28 8.70 16.75 -15.59
N LEU A 29 7.74 17.32 -14.88
CA LEU A 29 6.33 16.95 -14.96
C LEU A 29 5.47 18.16 -15.34
N PRO A 30 4.43 17.95 -16.17
CA PRO A 30 3.42 18.97 -16.38
C PRO A 30 2.70 19.25 -15.06
N ALA A 31 2.52 20.53 -14.75
CA ALA A 31 1.90 20.99 -13.53
C ALA A 31 0.85 22.06 -13.80
N LEU A 32 -0.28 21.98 -13.10
CA LEU A 32 -1.37 22.96 -13.21
C LEU A 32 -1.47 23.79 -11.94
N LEU A 33 -1.54 25.11 -12.08
CA LEU A 33 -1.67 26.02 -10.96
C LEU A 33 -3.13 26.13 -10.51
N VAL A 34 -3.42 25.73 -9.27
CA VAL A 34 -4.77 25.65 -8.72
C VAL A 34 -4.91 26.55 -7.50
N PRO A 35 -5.93 27.42 -7.43
CA PRO A 35 -6.22 28.23 -6.25
C PRO A 35 -6.51 27.38 -5.01
N VAL A 36 -6.03 27.79 -3.84
CA VAL A 36 -6.21 27.04 -2.58
C VAL A 36 -7.69 26.78 -2.26
N GLN A 37 -8.57 27.74 -2.57
CA GLN A 37 -10.02 27.63 -2.39
C GLN A 37 -10.69 26.51 -3.23
N SER A 38 -10.07 26.13 -4.35
CA SER A 38 -10.64 25.17 -5.32
C SER A 38 -10.00 23.78 -5.25
N LEU A 39 -9.02 23.55 -4.36
CA LEU A 39 -8.21 22.32 -4.32
C LEU A 39 -9.04 21.04 -4.24
N ARG A 40 -10.06 21.01 -3.38
CA ARG A 40 -10.86 19.80 -3.16
C ARG A 40 -11.64 19.40 -4.42
N ASN A 41 -12.25 20.38 -5.08
CA ASN A 41 -13.05 20.17 -6.29
C ASN A 41 -12.14 19.78 -7.47
N CYS A 42 -11.06 20.53 -7.68
CA CYS A 42 -10.04 20.23 -8.68
C CYS A 42 -9.42 18.85 -8.49
N ARG A 43 -9.14 18.42 -7.25
CA ARG A 43 -8.55 17.10 -6.95
C ARG A 43 -9.50 15.96 -7.27
N LYS A 44 -10.80 16.12 -6.99
CA LYS A 44 -11.82 15.12 -7.32
C LYS A 44 -11.94 14.95 -8.84
N MET A 45 -12.01 16.06 -9.56
CA MET A 45 -12.14 16.09 -11.01
C MET A 45 -10.89 15.53 -11.72
N MET A 46 -9.70 15.99 -11.34
CA MET A 46 -8.44 15.64 -12.02
C MET A 46 -7.80 14.35 -11.51
N LYS A 47 -8.49 13.55 -10.69
CA LYS A 47 -7.93 12.35 -10.06
C LYS A 47 -7.29 11.38 -11.07
N SER A 48 -7.86 11.25 -12.26
CA SER A 48 -7.37 10.38 -13.34
C SER A 48 -6.10 10.92 -14.02
N LYS A 49 -5.89 12.24 -14.02
CA LYS A 49 -4.77 12.92 -14.69
C LYS A 49 -3.58 13.19 -13.75
N LEU A 50 -3.79 13.14 -12.43
CA LEU A 50 -2.72 13.32 -11.43
C LEU A 50 -1.71 12.15 -11.43
N VAL A 51 -0.45 12.46 -11.11
CA VAL A 51 0.60 11.45 -10.94
C VAL A 51 0.28 10.42 -9.86
N ASN A 52 0.83 9.22 -10.00
CA ASN A 52 0.57 8.08 -9.12
C ASN A 52 1.74 7.74 -8.17
N LEU A 53 2.23 8.74 -7.42
CA LEU A 53 3.31 8.58 -6.43
C LEU A 53 2.77 8.18 -5.04
N SER A 54 3.63 7.59 -4.21
CA SER A 54 3.29 7.00 -2.89
C SER A 54 2.92 7.98 -1.80
N ILE A 55 3.32 9.24 -1.94
CA ILE A 55 3.16 10.26 -0.92
C ILE A 55 2.46 11.47 -1.53
N ASN A 56 1.77 12.25 -0.70
CA ASN A 56 0.97 13.45 -0.99
C ASN A 56 1.65 14.57 -1.82
N LYS A 57 2.78 14.32 -2.49
CA LYS A 57 3.46 15.23 -3.41
C LYS A 57 2.75 15.40 -4.77
N LYS A 58 1.52 14.90 -4.94
CA LYS A 58 0.71 15.23 -6.13
C LYS A 58 0.33 16.72 -6.17
N VAL A 59 0.40 17.36 -5.01
CA VAL A 59 0.14 18.78 -4.82
C VAL A 59 1.36 19.34 -4.12
N VAL A 60 2.02 20.33 -4.73
CA VAL A 60 3.23 20.96 -4.21
C VAL A 60 3.09 22.47 -4.17
N ASP A 61 3.92 23.11 -3.38
CA ASP A 61 4.04 24.56 -3.40
C ASP A 61 4.69 25.03 -4.70
N PRO A 62 4.09 26.01 -5.40
CA PRO A 62 4.71 26.60 -6.57
C PRO A 62 5.96 27.39 -6.16
N PRO A 63 7.09 27.21 -6.85
CA PRO A 63 8.26 28.04 -6.61
C PRO A 63 8.06 29.43 -7.25
N ALA A 64 8.56 30.47 -6.58
CA ALA A 64 8.37 31.86 -7.01
C ALA A 64 8.88 32.13 -8.44
N HIS A 65 9.99 31.51 -8.84
CA HIS A 65 10.53 31.67 -10.20
C HIS A 65 9.63 31.11 -11.30
N LEU A 66 8.70 30.20 -10.98
CA LEU A 66 7.84 29.54 -11.97
C LEU A 66 6.50 30.27 -12.17
N VAL A 67 5.95 30.85 -11.10
CA VAL A 67 4.61 31.47 -11.11
C VAL A 67 4.56 32.94 -10.66
N GLY A 68 5.66 33.48 -10.15
CA GLY A 68 5.72 34.80 -9.51
C GLY A 68 5.30 34.78 -8.03
N GLU A 69 5.88 35.66 -7.22
CA GLU A 69 5.69 35.68 -5.75
C GLU A 69 4.21 35.79 -5.33
N GLU A 70 3.43 36.64 -6.01
CA GLU A 70 2.01 36.87 -5.71
C GLU A 70 1.17 35.59 -5.74
N LEU A 71 1.48 34.68 -6.67
CA LEU A 71 0.71 33.46 -6.85
C LEU A 71 1.16 32.33 -5.92
N THR A 72 2.31 32.47 -5.22
CA THR A 72 2.85 31.40 -4.37
C THR A 72 2.03 31.13 -3.11
N ALA A 73 1.54 32.18 -2.45
CA ALA A 73 0.78 32.04 -1.21
C ALA A 73 -0.67 31.58 -1.43
N GLY A 74 -1.25 31.88 -2.59
CA GLY A 74 -2.67 31.62 -2.91
C GLY A 74 -2.95 30.36 -3.74
N HIS A 75 -1.91 29.68 -4.23
CA HIS A 75 -2.05 28.56 -5.17
C HIS A 75 -1.19 27.37 -4.80
N LYS A 76 -1.53 26.21 -5.37
CA LYS A 76 -0.72 24.99 -5.35
C LYS A 76 -0.53 24.48 -6.77
N LEU A 77 0.55 23.75 -7.01
CA LEU A 77 0.76 23.02 -8.27
C LEU A 77 0.26 21.60 -8.15
N PHE A 78 -0.59 21.20 -9.09
CA PHE A 78 -1.02 19.82 -9.26
C PHE A 78 -0.11 19.15 -10.27
N LEU A 79 0.64 18.13 -9.84
CA LEU A 79 1.52 17.37 -10.72
C LEU A 79 0.71 16.36 -11.53
N LEU A 80 0.77 16.51 -12.85
CA LEU A 80 0.03 15.74 -13.83
C LEU A 80 0.90 14.62 -14.42
N LYS A 81 0.27 13.60 -14.98
CA LYS A 81 0.96 12.51 -15.67
C LYS A 81 1.80 13.06 -16.85
N PRO A 82 2.96 12.46 -17.15
CA PRO A 82 3.72 12.78 -18.36
C PRO A 82 2.82 12.76 -19.61
N GLY A 83 3.05 13.70 -20.52
CA GLY A 83 2.24 13.88 -21.74
C GLY A 83 0.89 14.59 -21.53
N THR A 84 0.55 15.01 -20.30
CA THR A 84 -0.68 15.79 -20.08
C THR A 84 -0.50 17.21 -20.61
N THR A 85 -1.23 17.55 -21.67
CA THR A 85 -1.33 18.91 -22.24
C THR A 85 -2.75 19.46 -22.10
N MET A 86 -2.95 20.77 -22.35
CA MET A 86 -4.29 21.37 -22.33
C MET A 86 -5.22 20.76 -23.39
N GLU A 87 -4.69 20.17 -24.46
CA GLU A 87 -5.47 19.46 -25.49
C GLU A 87 -6.07 18.15 -24.97
N THR A 88 -5.45 17.55 -23.95
CA THR A 88 -5.99 16.33 -23.33
C THR A 88 -7.26 16.57 -22.53
N TYR A 89 -7.63 17.84 -22.27
CA TYR A 89 -8.82 18.21 -21.51
C TYR A 89 -10.01 18.43 -22.45
N SER A 90 -11.17 17.88 -22.07
CA SER A 90 -12.41 18.14 -22.82
C SER A 90 -12.85 19.60 -22.71
N SER A 91 -13.74 20.04 -23.59
CA SER A 91 -14.36 21.37 -23.53
C SER A 91 -15.00 21.64 -22.16
N ASP A 92 -15.68 20.64 -21.62
CA ASP A 92 -16.40 20.73 -20.35
C ASP A 92 -15.42 20.82 -19.17
N GLU A 93 -14.33 20.06 -19.21
CA GLU A 93 -13.27 20.12 -18.20
C GLU A 93 -12.62 21.50 -18.16
N LYS A 94 -12.31 22.09 -19.33
CA LYS A 94 -11.75 23.45 -19.43
C LYS A 94 -12.71 24.50 -18.87
N GLN A 95 -13.99 24.41 -19.23
CA GLN A 95 -14.99 25.35 -18.72
C GLN A 95 -15.14 25.25 -17.19
N MET A 96 -15.12 24.03 -16.64
CA MET A 96 -15.17 23.82 -15.19
C MET A 96 -13.90 24.31 -14.49
N LEU A 97 -12.72 24.10 -15.06
CA LEU A 97 -11.45 24.62 -14.55
C LEU A 97 -11.47 26.16 -14.49
N GLY A 98 -11.96 26.80 -15.56
CA GLY A 98 -12.13 28.25 -15.61
C GLY A 98 -13.07 28.77 -14.52
N LYS A 99 -14.22 28.11 -14.29
CA LYS A 99 -15.15 28.44 -13.19
C LYS A 99 -14.51 28.31 -11.81
N LEU A 100 -13.51 27.45 -11.66
CA LEU A 100 -12.77 27.23 -10.41
C LEU A 100 -11.56 28.16 -10.26
N GLY A 101 -11.35 29.10 -11.19
CA GLY A 101 -10.24 30.05 -11.17
C GLY A 101 -8.90 29.44 -11.61
N VAL A 102 -8.92 28.29 -12.26
CA VAL A 102 -7.71 27.65 -12.80
C VAL A 102 -7.43 28.23 -14.19
N LYS A 103 -6.21 28.71 -14.40
CA LYS A 103 -5.77 29.24 -15.70
C LYS A 103 -5.43 28.08 -16.63
N ASP A 104 -5.72 28.26 -17.93
CA ASP A 104 -5.38 27.31 -19.00
C ASP A 104 -3.88 27.35 -19.37
N LYS A 105 -3.03 27.18 -18.35
CA LYS A 105 -1.57 27.19 -18.49
C LYS A 105 -0.98 26.03 -17.71
N ILE A 106 -0.28 25.15 -18.42
CA ILE A 106 0.53 24.08 -17.83
C ILE A 106 1.96 24.58 -17.73
N TYR A 107 2.59 24.26 -16.60
CA TYR A 107 3.97 24.58 -16.29
C TYR A 107 4.81 23.31 -16.31
N ASP A 108 6.06 23.44 -16.74
CA ASP A 108 7.05 22.37 -16.58
C ASP A 108 7.68 22.49 -15.19
N TYR A 109 7.39 21.52 -14.32
CA TYR A 109 7.89 21.49 -12.95
C TYR A 109 8.93 20.39 -12.79
N ARG A 110 10.17 20.79 -12.49
CA ARG A 110 11.26 19.86 -12.17
C ARG A 110 11.15 19.42 -10.72
N ILE A 111 11.10 18.12 -10.50
CA ILE A 111 11.05 17.50 -9.17
C ILE A 111 12.13 16.43 -9.05
N THR A 112 12.78 16.37 -7.90
CA THR A 112 13.65 15.25 -7.52
C THR A 112 12.79 14.17 -6.87
N LEU A 113 12.74 13.00 -7.51
CA LEU A 113 12.12 11.80 -6.96
C LEU A 113 13.22 10.94 -6.33
N GLY A 114 13.02 10.52 -5.09
CA GLY A 114 13.87 9.55 -4.41
C GLY A 114 13.08 8.32 -3.95
N TYR A 115 13.75 7.43 -3.21
CA TYR A 115 13.16 6.18 -2.70
C TYR A 115 11.78 6.37 -2.07
N GLU A 116 11.57 7.45 -1.29
CA GLU A 116 10.29 7.74 -0.63
C GLU A 116 9.13 8.07 -1.56
N ASN A 117 9.40 8.43 -2.80
CA ASN A 117 8.36 8.81 -3.75
C ASN A 117 7.74 7.62 -4.48
N TYR A 118 8.43 6.47 -4.51
CA TYR A 118 7.99 5.25 -5.18
C TYR A 118 7.17 4.33 -4.28
N LYS A 119 6.26 3.56 -4.88
CA LYS A 119 5.46 2.57 -4.14
C LYS A 119 6.31 1.36 -3.86
N HIS A 120 5.97 0.63 -2.79
CA HIS A 120 6.62 -0.63 -2.48
C HIS A 120 6.71 -1.53 -3.72
N TRP A 121 5.61 -1.68 -4.48
CA TRP A 121 5.62 -2.50 -5.70
C TRP A 121 6.53 -1.98 -6.81
N ASP A 122 6.66 -0.67 -6.97
CA ASP A 122 7.51 -0.08 -8.01
C ASP A 122 8.99 -0.27 -7.65
N VAL A 123 9.34 -0.05 -6.39
CA VAL A 123 10.68 -0.32 -5.84
C VAL A 123 11.01 -1.81 -5.98
N LEU A 124 10.12 -2.69 -5.51
CA LEU A 124 10.33 -4.15 -5.54
C LEU A 124 10.58 -4.64 -6.97
N ARG A 125 9.76 -4.24 -7.94
CA ARG A 125 9.96 -4.64 -9.34
C ARG A 125 11.25 -4.09 -9.93
N ALA A 126 11.65 -2.89 -9.54
CA ALA A 126 12.83 -2.23 -10.09
C ALA A 126 14.14 -2.87 -9.61
N ILE A 127 14.22 -3.30 -8.35
CA ILE A 127 15.46 -3.89 -7.81
C ILE A 127 15.70 -5.33 -8.26
N LEU A 128 14.67 -6.02 -8.75
CA LEU A 128 14.77 -7.43 -9.11
C LEU A 128 15.43 -7.64 -10.47
N PRO A 129 16.32 -8.64 -10.61
CA PRO A 129 16.90 -9.01 -11.91
C PRO A 129 15.81 -9.32 -12.93
N ASP A 130 14.78 -10.05 -12.50
CA ASP A 130 13.56 -10.33 -13.24
C ASP A 130 12.35 -9.93 -12.38
N SER A 131 11.50 -9.05 -12.92
CA SER A 131 10.30 -8.57 -12.24
C SER A 131 9.30 -9.68 -11.93
N GLU A 132 9.33 -10.80 -12.65
CA GLU A 132 8.50 -11.97 -12.35
C GLU A 132 8.94 -12.73 -11.09
N MET A 133 10.16 -12.47 -10.60
CA MET A 133 10.66 -13.00 -9.34
C MET A 133 10.14 -12.25 -8.11
N ALA A 134 9.35 -11.19 -8.28
CA ALA A 134 8.70 -10.54 -7.15
C ALA A 134 7.68 -11.49 -6.51
N ALA A 135 7.56 -11.47 -5.18
CA ALA A 135 6.43 -12.13 -4.54
C ALA A 135 5.13 -11.58 -5.14
N ARG A 136 4.22 -12.45 -5.61
CA ARG A 136 2.98 -12.02 -6.30
C ARG A 136 2.00 -11.27 -5.40
N GLY A 137 2.20 -11.36 -4.09
CA GLY A 137 1.39 -10.68 -3.09
C GLY A 137 1.81 -11.07 -1.68
N PHE A 138 1.45 -10.23 -0.72
CA PHE A 138 1.61 -10.51 0.70
C PHE A 138 0.26 -10.39 1.39
N SER A 139 0.14 -10.93 2.60
CA SER A 139 -1.00 -10.74 3.49
C SER A 139 -0.53 -10.08 4.77
N GLN A 140 -1.30 -9.13 5.27
CA GLN A 140 -0.97 -8.46 6.53
C GLN A 140 -1.86 -9.00 7.65
N VAL A 141 -1.23 -9.35 8.76
CA VAL A 141 -1.89 -9.75 10.02
C VAL A 141 -1.33 -8.88 11.14
N GLY A 142 -2.01 -7.76 11.41
CA GLY A 142 -1.54 -6.73 12.32
C GLY A 142 -0.22 -6.15 11.83
N HIS A 143 0.86 -6.31 12.61
CA HIS A 143 2.19 -5.84 12.21
C HIS A 143 3.02 -6.86 11.41
N ILE A 144 2.49 -8.07 11.19
CA ILE A 144 3.20 -9.14 10.51
C ILE A 144 2.78 -9.16 9.04
N LEU A 145 3.76 -9.11 8.14
CA LEU A 145 3.59 -9.33 6.72
C LEU A 145 3.98 -10.76 6.39
N HIS A 146 3.04 -11.49 5.82
CA HIS A 146 3.25 -12.84 5.34
C HIS A 146 3.44 -12.82 3.82
N VAL A 147 4.61 -13.25 3.37
CA VAL A 147 4.92 -13.47 1.95
C VAL A 147 4.92 -14.97 1.65
N ASN A 148 4.45 -15.33 0.46
CA ASN A 148 4.52 -16.71 -0.02
C ASN A 148 5.66 -16.80 -1.04
N LEU A 149 6.80 -17.33 -0.63
CA LEU A 149 7.93 -17.56 -1.52
C LEU A 149 7.84 -18.95 -2.16
N ARG A 150 8.22 -19.04 -3.43
CA ARG A 150 8.36 -20.29 -4.18
C ARG A 150 9.80 -20.80 -4.10
N ASP A 151 9.99 -22.09 -4.32
CA ASP A 151 11.31 -22.73 -4.21
C ASP A 151 12.37 -22.09 -5.10
N HIS A 152 12.01 -21.67 -6.31
CA HIS A 152 12.93 -20.97 -7.22
C HIS A 152 13.38 -19.58 -6.72
N GLN A 153 12.68 -19.01 -5.75
CA GLN A 153 13.03 -17.73 -5.12
C GLN A 153 13.95 -17.94 -3.91
N LEU A 154 13.91 -19.11 -3.26
CA LEU A 154 14.68 -19.42 -2.05
C LEU A 154 16.21 -19.27 -2.21
N PRO A 155 16.85 -19.60 -3.35
CA PRO A 155 18.28 -19.35 -3.56
C PRO A 155 18.66 -17.87 -3.50
N TYR A 156 17.69 -16.99 -3.72
CA TYR A 156 17.88 -15.54 -3.71
C TYR A 156 17.54 -14.94 -2.34
N LYS A 157 17.96 -15.59 -1.24
CA LYS A 157 17.71 -15.10 0.13
C LYS A 157 18.09 -13.62 0.33
N HIS A 158 19.18 -13.17 -0.30
CA HIS A 158 19.60 -11.77 -0.28
C HIS A 158 18.60 -10.83 -0.97
N ILE A 159 17.99 -11.26 -2.07
CA ILE A 159 16.93 -10.52 -2.76
C ILE A 159 15.66 -10.51 -1.91
N ILE A 160 15.31 -11.65 -1.32
CA ILE A 160 14.16 -11.80 -0.42
C ILE A 160 14.29 -10.88 0.80
N GLY A 161 15.48 -10.78 1.40
CA GLY A 161 15.79 -9.86 2.50
C GLY A 161 15.60 -8.41 2.09
N GLN A 162 16.11 -8.02 0.91
CA GLN A 162 15.88 -6.67 0.36
C GLN A 162 14.40 -6.40 0.08
N GLN A 163 13.68 -7.34 -0.54
CA GLN A 163 12.24 -7.21 -0.77
C GLN A 163 11.49 -6.98 0.56
N SER A 164 11.84 -7.76 1.57
CA SER A 164 11.23 -7.68 2.88
C SER A 164 11.57 -6.38 3.59
N GLN A 165 12.80 -5.88 3.43
CA GLN A 165 13.18 -4.56 3.93
C GLN A 165 12.39 -3.44 3.26
N VAL A 166 12.18 -3.51 1.94
CA VAL A 166 11.33 -2.53 1.22
C VAL A 166 9.89 -2.56 1.74
N LEU A 167 9.35 -3.75 2.03
CA LEU A 167 8.03 -3.88 2.61
C LEU A 167 7.94 -3.23 3.99
N LEU A 168 8.94 -3.44 4.87
CA LEU A 168 9.01 -2.80 6.19
C LEU A 168 9.14 -1.28 6.10
N ASP A 169 9.99 -0.77 5.20
CA ASP A 169 10.19 0.66 5.00
C ASP A 169 8.89 1.37 4.54
N LYS A 170 8.12 0.70 3.67
CA LYS A 170 6.97 1.30 2.98
C LYS A 170 5.63 1.07 3.67
N ILE A 171 5.50 0.02 4.46
CA ILE A 171 4.27 -0.33 5.17
C ILE A 171 4.46 0.02 6.64
N GLN A 172 4.05 1.23 7.02
CA GLN A 172 4.31 1.79 8.36
C GLN A 172 3.82 0.92 9.52
N THR A 173 2.73 0.17 9.29
CA THR A 173 2.14 -0.75 10.27
C THR A 173 2.90 -2.06 10.42
N ALA A 174 3.80 -2.40 9.50
CA ALA A 174 4.58 -3.62 9.54
C ALA A 174 5.84 -3.48 10.41
N ARG A 175 6.19 -4.58 11.09
CA ARG A 175 7.43 -4.73 11.88
C ARG A 175 8.14 -6.05 11.61
N THR A 176 7.43 -7.06 11.12
CA THR A 176 7.97 -8.40 10.88
C THR A 176 7.52 -8.90 9.52
N VAL A 177 8.43 -9.47 8.74
CA VAL A 177 8.12 -10.18 7.49
C VAL A 177 8.45 -11.66 7.66
N VAL A 178 7.47 -12.52 7.38
CA VAL A 178 7.59 -13.97 7.54
C VAL A 178 7.27 -14.70 6.23
N ASN A 179 7.94 -15.83 6.02
CA ASN A 179 7.58 -16.81 4.99
C ASN A 179 7.00 -18.05 5.65
N LYS A 180 5.90 -18.59 5.09
CA LYS A 180 5.40 -19.91 5.46
C LYS A 180 6.09 -20.96 4.61
N HIS A 181 6.74 -21.93 5.25
CA HIS A 181 7.18 -23.13 4.55
C HIS A 181 5.96 -24.00 4.21
N GLN A 182 6.01 -24.68 3.05
CA GLN A 182 4.87 -25.48 2.56
C GLN A 182 4.67 -26.80 3.31
N ASN A 183 5.62 -27.22 4.15
CA ASN A 183 5.46 -28.42 4.96
C ASN A 183 4.45 -28.17 6.10
N ILE A 184 3.22 -28.66 5.88
CA ILE A 184 2.20 -28.80 6.91
C ILE A 184 2.44 -30.15 7.58
N ASP A 185 3.31 -30.21 8.57
CA ASP A 185 3.60 -31.47 9.28
C ASP A 185 3.27 -31.40 10.76
N ASN A 186 2.01 -31.05 11.10
CA ASN A 186 1.55 -31.17 12.47
C ASN A 186 0.03 -31.26 12.64
N LYS A 187 -0.40 -31.95 13.71
CA LYS A 187 -1.81 -32.17 14.10
C LYS A 187 -2.64 -30.88 14.23
N PHE A 188 -1.98 -29.73 14.37
CA PHE A 188 -2.58 -28.40 14.53
C PHE A 188 -2.54 -27.52 13.27
N ARG A 189 -2.07 -28.03 12.11
CA ARG A 189 -1.85 -27.26 10.86
C ARG A 189 -1.00 -25.98 11.07
N ASN A 190 -0.02 -26.04 11.97
CA ASN A 190 0.91 -24.93 12.19
C ASN A 190 1.96 -24.95 11.07
N PHE A 191 2.10 -23.83 10.36
CA PHE A 191 3.12 -23.66 9.34
C PHE A 191 4.43 -23.27 10.02
N GLU A 192 5.55 -23.91 9.65
CA GLU A 192 6.87 -23.40 10.04
C GLU A 192 7.06 -22.02 9.42
N MET A 193 7.22 -21.02 10.29
CA MET A 193 7.42 -19.64 9.89
C MET A 193 8.88 -19.24 10.06
N GLU A 194 9.49 -18.81 8.96
CA GLU A 194 10.82 -18.23 8.94
C GLU A 194 10.67 -16.70 8.93
N VAL A 195 11.29 -16.01 9.89
CA VAL A 195 11.41 -14.54 9.85
C VAL A 195 12.43 -14.19 8.79
N ILE A 196 12.01 -13.40 7.82
CA ILE A 196 12.85 -12.93 6.73
C ILE A 196 13.50 -11.59 7.07
N ALA A 197 12.71 -10.68 7.66
CA ALA A 197 13.16 -9.35 8.01
C ALA A 197 12.36 -8.78 9.18
N GLY A 198 12.98 -7.86 9.92
CA GLY A 198 12.37 -7.18 11.05
C GLY A 198 12.53 -7.94 12.35
N GLU A 199 11.62 -7.71 13.28
CA GLU A 199 11.69 -8.22 14.65
C GLU A 199 11.26 -9.70 14.71
N ASN A 200 11.89 -10.50 15.57
CA ASN A 200 11.43 -11.86 15.85
C ASN A 200 10.22 -11.85 16.80
N ASN A 201 9.10 -11.30 16.33
CA ASN A 201 7.86 -11.17 17.07
C ASN A 201 6.68 -11.71 16.25
N PHE A 202 6.05 -12.76 16.76
CA PHE A 202 4.87 -13.41 16.16
C PHE A 202 3.56 -13.07 16.87
N VAL A 203 3.60 -12.33 17.99
CA VAL A 203 2.41 -11.96 18.78
C VAL A 203 1.79 -10.72 18.19
N THR A 204 0.71 -10.90 17.44
CA THR A 204 0.06 -9.83 16.70
C THR A 204 -1.28 -9.44 17.31
N ARG A 205 -1.63 -8.16 17.13
CA ARG A 205 -2.92 -7.59 17.50
C ARG A 205 -3.62 -7.11 16.26
N ILE A 206 -4.87 -7.51 16.10
CA ILE A 206 -5.70 -7.12 14.96
C ILE A 206 -7.06 -6.66 15.42
N ILE A 207 -7.70 -5.85 14.58
CA ILE A 207 -9.08 -5.43 14.76
C ILE A 207 -9.87 -5.96 13.58
N GLU A 208 -10.85 -6.83 13.86
CA GLU A 208 -11.78 -7.34 12.86
C GLU A 208 -13.22 -7.04 13.33
N HIS A 209 -13.99 -6.31 12.51
CA HIS A 209 -15.34 -5.82 12.83
C HIS A 209 -15.46 -5.18 14.24
N GLY A 210 -14.47 -4.36 14.61
CA GLY A 210 -14.42 -3.70 15.92
C GLY A 210 -14.00 -4.59 17.08
N ARG A 211 -13.65 -5.86 16.84
CA ARG A 211 -13.18 -6.81 17.86
C ARG A 211 -11.68 -6.96 17.80
N LYS A 212 -11.05 -6.85 18.97
CA LYS A 212 -9.61 -6.98 19.13
C LYS A 212 -9.26 -8.44 19.36
N PHE A 213 -8.34 -8.96 18.55
CA PHE A 213 -7.76 -10.28 18.73
C PHE A 213 -6.28 -10.12 18.96
N GLU A 214 -5.75 -10.87 19.93
CA GLU A 214 -4.32 -10.94 20.23
C GLU A 214 -3.93 -12.42 20.27
N PHE A 215 -2.98 -12.81 19.44
CA PHE A 215 -2.54 -14.20 19.34
C PHE A 215 -1.14 -14.30 18.75
N ASP A 216 -0.50 -15.43 18.99
CA ASP A 216 0.76 -15.81 18.37
C ASP A 216 0.51 -16.46 17.01
N PHE A 217 0.83 -15.75 15.93
CA PHE A 217 0.59 -16.20 14.56
C PHE A 217 1.32 -17.51 14.21
N SER A 218 2.40 -17.86 14.93
CA SER A 218 3.16 -19.12 14.74
C SER A 218 2.45 -20.36 15.27
N LYS A 219 1.49 -20.18 16.16
CA LYS A 219 0.84 -21.28 16.87
C LYS A 219 -0.61 -21.50 16.46
N VAL A 220 -1.18 -20.57 15.68
CA VAL A 220 -2.60 -20.57 15.35
C VAL A 220 -2.83 -20.32 13.86
N PHE A 221 -3.90 -20.89 13.33
CA PHE A 221 -4.37 -20.55 12.00
C PHE A 221 -5.14 -19.22 12.03
N TRP A 222 -4.71 -18.27 11.21
CA TRP A 222 -5.43 -17.02 10.96
C TRP A 222 -5.35 -16.61 9.49
N ASN A 223 -6.47 -16.13 8.92
CA ASN A 223 -6.53 -15.59 7.58
C ASN A 223 -7.45 -14.37 7.50
N SER A 224 -6.87 -13.17 7.45
CA SER A 224 -7.61 -11.91 7.37
C SER A 224 -8.54 -11.79 6.16
N ARG A 225 -8.36 -12.61 5.11
CA ARG A 225 -9.25 -12.61 3.92
C ARG A 225 -10.62 -13.22 4.21
N LEU A 226 -10.75 -14.01 5.28
CA LEU A 226 -12.02 -14.62 5.68
C LEU A 226 -12.90 -13.66 6.51
N SER A 227 -12.42 -12.44 6.78
CA SER A 227 -13.15 -11.43 7.55
C SER A 227 -14.60 -11.25 7.09
N THR A 228 -14.84 -11.06 5.79
CA THR A 228 -16.21 -10.90 5.25
C THR A 228 -17.08 -12.12 5.53
N GLU A 229 -16.50 -13.32 5.49
CA GLU A 229 -17.21 -14.56 5.74
C GLU A 229 -17.52 -14.75 7.23
N HIS A 230 -16.58 -14.38 8.12
CA HIS A 230 -16.82 -14.31 9.55
C HIS A 230 -18.00 -13.39 9.86
N GLN A 231 -18.02 -12.19 9.27
CA GLN A 231 -19.13 -11.25 9.45
C GLN A 231 -20.45 -11.82 8.92
N ARG A 232 -20.43 -12.41 7.72
CA ARG A 232 -21.62 -13.01 7.10
C ARG A 232 -22.24 -14.05 8.03
N ILE A 233 -21.45 -15.02 8.48
CA ILE A 233 -21.93 -16.12 9.34
C ILE A 233 -22.40 -15.57 10.69
N THR A 234 -21.61 -14.73 11.35
CA THR A 234 -21.97 -14.17 12.66
C THR A 234 -23.26 -13.33 12.60
N ASN A 235 -23.57 -12.70 11.46
CA ASN A 235 -24.83 -11.99 11.23
C ASN A 235 -26.04 -12.90 11.01
N PHE A 236 -25.86 -14.13 10.52
CA PHE A 236 -26.95 -15.09 10.36
C PHE A 236 -27.44 -15.69 11.68
N VAL A 237 -26.59 -15.68 12.71
CA VAL A 237 -26.91 -16.21 14.04
C VAL A 237 -27.85 -15.28 14.80
N SER A 238 -28.97 -15.84 15.25
CA SER A 238 -30.02 -15.19 16.04
C SER A 238 -29.86 -15.50 17.52
N GLU A 239 -30.38 -14.64 18.42
CA GLU A 239 -30.23 -14.75 19.89
C GLU A 239 -30.76 -16.06 20.49
N SER A 240 -31.67 -16.75 19.79
CA SER A 240 -32.21 -18.04 20.19
C SER A 240 -31.32 -19.24 19.80
N ASP A 241 -30.27 -19.03 19.02
CA ASP A 241 -29.50 -20.11 18.42
C ASP A 241 -28.39 -20.62 19.35
N VAL A 242 -28.25 -21.94 19.46
CA VAL A 242 -27.11 -22.57 20.12
C VAL A 242 -26.04 -22.87 19.07
N VAL A 243 -24.88 -22.24 19.20
CA VAL A 243 -23.78 -22.37 18.23
C VAL A 243 -22.64 -23.23 18.79
N PHE A 244 -22.29 -24.28 18.04
CA PHE A 244 -21.12 -25.11 18.33
C PHE A 244 -19.99 -24.76 17.37
N ASP A 245 -18.90 -24.17 17.89
CA ASP A 245 -17.71 -23.83 17.12
C ASP A 245 -16.63 -24.91 17.27
N VAL A 246 -16.79 -25.99 16.51
CA VAL A 246 -15.95 -27.21 16.58
C VAL A 246 -14.46 -26.94 16.28
N PHE A 247 -14.16 -25.84 15.58
CA PHE A 247 -12.79 -25.44 15.22
C PHE A 247 -12.53 -23.97 15.54
N ALA A 248 -12.91 -23.55 16.75
CA ALA A 248 -12.91 -22.15 17.14
C ALA A 248 -11.56 -21.44 16.97
N GLY A 249 -10.43 -22.14 17.14
CA GLY A 249 -9.10 -21.52 17.05
C GLY A 249 -9.01 -20.30 17.99
N VAL A 250 -8.70 -19.12 17.44
CA VAL A 250 -8.68 -17.84 18.19
C VAL A 250 -10.06 -17.21 18.41
N GLY A 251 -11.12 -17.83 17.91
CA GLY A 251 -12.52 -17.45 18.08
C GLY A 251 -13.04 -16.37 17.12
N PRO A 252 -12.75 -16.39 15.81
CA PRO A 252 -13.26 -15.40 14.87
C PRO A 252 -14.80 -15.40 14.76
N PHE A 253 -15.46 -16.53 15.01
CA PHE A 253 -16.93 -16.63 15.06
C PHE A 253 -17.44 -16.48 16.49
N ALA A 254 -16.85 -17.25 17.42
CA ALA A 254 -17.26 -17.27 18.82
C ALA A 254 -17.25 -15.87 19.47
N ILE A 255 -16.14 -15.11 19.37
CA ILE A 255 -16.02 -13.81 20.07
C ILE A 255 -17.04 -12.76 19.57
N PRO A 256 -17.28 -12.62 18.25
CA PRO A 256 -18.36 -11.76 17.77
C PRO A 256 -19.74 -12.17 18.26
N ILE A 257 -20.08 -13.47 18.22
CA ILE A 257 -21.38 -14.01 18.63
C ILE A 257 -21.61 -13.80 20.13
N ALA A 258 -20.64 -14.13 20.99
CA ALA A 258 -20.78 -14.05 22.46
C ALA A 258 -21.09 -12.63 22.99
N LYS A 259 -20.78 -11.60 22.21
CA LYS A 259 -21.05 -10.21 22.57
C LYS A 259 -22.34 -9.66 21.97
N LYS A 260 -23.01 -10.40 21.11
CA LYS A 260 -24.46 -10.19 20.94
C LYS A 260 -25.06 -10.65 22.27
N GLU A 261 -25.96 -9.87 22.86
CA GLU A 261 -26.43 -10.19 24.21
C GLU A 261 -27.11 -11.58 24.23
N HIS A 262 -26.96 -12.32 25.34
CA HIS A 262 -27.56 -13.64 25.58
C HIS A 262 -27.10 -14.83 24.71
N PHE A 263 -25.79 -15.09 24.59
CA PHE A 263 -25.28 -16.35 24.00
C PHE A 263 -24.41 -17.15 24.97
N GLU A 264 -24.71 -18.45 25.10
CA GLU A 264 -23.79 -19.44 25.65
C GLU A 264 -22.98 -20.07 24.52
N ILE A 265 -21.65 -20.04 24.64
CA ILE A 265 -20.74 -20.68 23.69
C ILE A 265 -20.15 -21.92 24.33
N CYS A 266 -20.51 -23.08 23.82
CA CYS A 266 -19.90 -24.35 24.19
C CYS A 266 -18.66 -24.59 23.32
N LYS A 267 -17.50 -24.73 23.97
CA LYS A 267 -16.23 -25.15 23.36
C LYS A 267 -16.04 -26.65 23.48
#